data_AF-A0A7J4SE86-F1
#
_entry.id   AF-A0A7J4SE86-F1
#
_cell.length_a   1.000
_cell.length_b   1.000
_cell.length_c   1.000
_cell.angle_alpha   90.00
_cell.angle_beta   90.00
_cell.angle_gamma   90.00
#
_symmetry.space_group_name_H-M   'P 1'
#
loop_
_entity.id
_entity.type
_entity.pdbx_description
1 polymer ?
#
loop_
_entity_poly.entity_id
_entity_poly.type
_entity_poly.pdbx_seq_one_letter_code
_entity_poly.pdbx_strand_id
1 'polypeptide(L)'
;MSVLSNSKVMLGAALVCLILSAPMSIISTGAVEDAVEDNFETFPTDNACADDDCTEADSDWATSTGERSYYAWNLTNPGDAEPV
;
A
#
# COMPACT_ATOMS: atom_id res chain seq x y z
N MET A 1 0.30 -51.91 24.29
CA MET A 1 -0.33 -50.69 24.84
C MET A 1 0.58 -49.45 24.89
N SER A 2 1.90 -49.57 24.75
CA SER A 2 2.82 -48.41 24.85
C SER A 2 2.83 -47.48 23.61
N VAL A 3 2.75 -48.04 22.39
CA VAL A 3 2.75 -47.24 21.14
C VAL A 3 1.52 -46.34 20.96
N LEU A 4 0.32 -46.79 21.36
CA LEU A 4 -0.92 -46.05 21.17
C LEU A 4 -1.02 -44.79 22.07
N SER A 5 -0.38 -44.83 23.25
CA SER A 5 -0.36 -43.71 24.20
C SER A 5 0.61 -42.61 23.71
N ASN A 6 1.77 -42.99 23.21
CA ASN A 6 2.73 -42.07 22.60
C ASN A 6 2.17 -41.39 21.33
N SER A 7 1.42 -42.10 20.49
CA SER A 7 0.79 -41.50 19.30
C SER A 7 -0.24 -40.43 19.67
N LYS A 8 -1.02 -40.62 20.74
CA LYS A 8 -1.99 -39.62 21.23
C LYS A 8 -1.31 -38.36 21.77
N VAL A 9 -0.21 -38.54 22.51
CA VAL A 9 0.59 -37.43 23.04
C VAL A 9 1.27 -36.66 21.90
N MET A 10 1.82 -37.36 20.90
CA MET A 10 2.46 -36.74 19.74
C MET A 10 1.45 -35.99 18.85
N LEU A 11 0.24 -36.54 18.67
CA LEU A 11 -0.83 -35.86 17.93
C LEU A 11 -1.32 -34.61 18.67
N GLY A 12 -1.43 -34.67 20.00
CA GLY A 12 -1.76 -33.52 20.84
C GLY A 12 -0.70 -32.42 20.75
N ALA A 13 0.59 -32.78 20.81
CA ALA A 13 1.69 -31.83 20.65
C ALA A 13 1.69 -31.17 19.27
N ALA A 14 1.48 -31.95 18.20
CA ALA A 14 1.40 -31.42 16.83
C ALA A 14 0.22 -30.44 16.67
N LEU A 15 -0.95 -30.75 17.25
CA LEU A 15 -2.11 -29.87 17.20
C LEU A 15 -1.86 -28.55 17.94
N VAL A 16 -1.24 -28.61 19.12
CA VAL A 16 -0.87 -27.42 19.90
C VAL A 16 0.12 -26.53 19.14
N CYS A 17 1.14 -27.12 18.53
CA CYS A 17 2.08 -26.37 17.68
C CYS A 17 1.38 -25.71 16.50
N LEU A 18 0.41 -26.39 15.87
CA LEU A 18 -0.34 -25.85 14.73
C LEU A 18 -1.22 -24.66 15.16
N ILE A 19 -1.93 -24.78 16.29
CA ILE A 19 -2.75 -23.70 16.86
C ILE A 19 -1.88 -22.50 17.24
N LEU A 20 -0.69 -22.74 17.81
CA LEU A 20 0.26 -21.68 18.17
C LEU A 20 0.91 -21.01 16.95
N SER A 21 0.97 -21.68 15.80
CA SER A 21 1.54 -21.13 14.57
C SER A 21 0.58 -20.24 13.76
N ALA A 22 -0.74 -20.46 13.89
CA ALA A 22 -1.77 -19.70 13.18
C ALA A 22 -1.77 -18.18 13.43
N PRO A 23 -1.55 -17.66 14.65
CA PRO A 23 -1.54 -16.21 14.88
C PRO A 23 -0.30 -15.50 14.28
N MET A 24 0.79 -16.23 14.01
CA MET A 24 2.00 -15.62 13.44
C MET A 24 1.78 -15.12 12.01
N SER A 25 0.91 -15.76 11.23
CA SER A 25 0.59 -15.29 9.87
C SER A 25 -0.20 -13.98 9.89
N ILE A 26 -1.11 -13.79 10.86
CA ILE A 26 -1.94 -12.59 10.95
C ILE A 26 -1.11 -11.40 11.42
N ILE A 27 -0.23 -11.57 12.39
CA ILE A 27 0.68 -10.51 12.86
C ILE A 27 1.67 -10.14 11.76
N SER A 28 2.16 -11.12 10.99
CA SER A 28 3.08 -10.88 9.88
C SER A 28 2.46 -10.12 8.71
N THR A 29 1.14 -10.17 8.51
CA THR A 29 0.48 -9.43 7.42
C THR A 29 -0.17 -8.14 7.91
N GLY A 30 -0.65 -8.09 9.15
CA GLY A 30 -1.32 -6.91 9.72
C GLY A 30 -0.39 -5.73 9.99
N ALA A 31 0.90 -5.97 10.21
CA ALA A 31 1.89 -4.91 10.38
C ALA A 31 2.49 -4.40 9.05
N VAL A 32 2.16 -5.03 7.92
CA VAL A 32 2.72 -4.66 6.61
C VAL A 32 2.06 -3.39 6.09
N GLU A 33 0.75 -3.22 6.27
CA GLU A 33 0.02 -2.05 5.80
C GLU A 33 0.53 -0.76 6.46
N ASP A 34 0.63 -0.74 7.81
CA ASP A 34 1.21 0.39 8.54
C ASP A 34 2.68 0.65 8.16
N ALA A 35 3.50 -0.39 8.04
CA ALA A 35 4.90 -0.22 7.64
C ALA A 35 5.04 0.28 6.20
N VAL A 36 4.14 -0.10 5.29
CA VAL A 36 4.11 0.42 3.93
C VAL A 36 3.66 1.87 3.93
N GLU A 37 2.59 2.23 4.65
CA GLU A 37 2.16 3.63 4.76
C GLU A 37 3.30 4.51 5.29
N ASP A 38 3.93 4.14 6.40
CA ASP A 38 5.04 4.91 6.99
C ASP A 38 6.26 5.05 6.04
N ASN A 39 6.59 4.01 5.27
CA ASN A 39 7.75 4.05 4.37
C ASN A 39 7.44 4.71 3.02
N PHE A 40 6.16 4.79 2.64
CA PHE A 40 5.73 5.32 1.35
C PHE A 40 4.97 6.64 1.45
N GLU A 41 4.77 7.19 2.66
CA GLU A 41 4.04 8.44 2.91
C GLU A 41 4.58 9.61 2.06
N THR A 42 5.90 9.78 2.03
CA THR A 42 6.57 10.84 1.25
C THR A 42 7.26 10.33 0.00
N PHE A 43 7.28 9.02 -0.23
CA PHE A 43 7.99 8.40 -1.34
C PHE A 43 7.64 9.02 -2.71
N PRO A 44 6.36 9.29 -3.05
CA PRO A 44 6.04 9.91 -4.34
C PRO A 44 6.61 11.32 -4.48
N THR A 45 6.52 12.15 -3.45
CA THR A 45 7.04 13.53 -3.49
C THR A 45 8.56 13.55 -3.49
N ASP A 46 9.20 12.64 -2.76
CA ASP A 46 10.66 12.59 -2.62
C ASP A 46 11.36 12.06 -3.89
N ASN A 47 10.65 11.27 -4.71
CA ASN A 47 11.23 10.66 -5.91
C ASN A 47 10.68 11.25 -7.22
N ALA A 48 9.65 12.10 -7.16
CA ALA A 48 9.07 12.70 -8.37
C ALA A 48 9.83 13.94 -8.86
N CYS A 49 10.74 14.49 -8.07
CA CYS A 49 11.46 15.73 -8.37
C CYS A 49 12.91 15.42 -8.75
N ALA A 50 13.41 16.06 -9.81
CA ALA A 50 14.81 15.97 -10.24
C ALA A 50 15.75 16.90 -9.44
N ASP A 51 15.19 17.87 -8.73
CA ASP A 51 15.88 18.87 -7.91
C ASP A 51 15.19 19.12 -6.55
N ASP A 52 15.95 19.63 -5.58
CA ASP A 52 15.50 19.88 -4.21
C ASP A 52 14.37 20.93 -4.12
N ASP A 53 14.28 21.86 -5.08
CA ASP A 53 13.24 22.88 -5.15
C ASP A 53 11.99 22.39 -5.93
N CYS A 54 12.01 21.14 -6.42
CA CYS A 54 11.00 20.49 -7.25
C CYS A 54 10.50 21.35 -8.43
N THR A 55 11.43 22.04 -9.09
CA THR A 55 11.12 22.85 -10.27
C THR A 55 11.12 22.02 -11.56
N GLU A 56 11.82 20.88 -11.56
CA GLU A 56 11.87 19.89 -12.62
C GLU A 56 11.41 18.53 -12.10
N ALA A 57 10.52 17.88 -12.86
CA ALA A 57 10.06 16.53 -12.54
C ALA A 57 11.10 15.50 -12.98
N ASP A 58 11.33 14.48 -12.16
CA ASP A 58 12.15 13.32 -12.53
C ASP A 58 11.61 12.67 -13.81
N SER A 59 12.49 12.22 -14.70
CA SER A 59 12.10 11.72 -16.03
C SER A 59 11.14 10.54 -15.98
N ASP A 60 11.24 9.70 -14.96
CA ASP A 60 10.37 8.53 -14.80
C ASP A 60 8.97 8.93 -14.30
N TRP A 61 8.85 10.12 -13.69
CA TRP A 61 7.60 10.70 -13.21
C TRP A 61 7.02 11.78 -14.14
N ALA A 62 7.85 12.33 -15.03
CA ALA A 62 7.49 13.42 -15.93
C ALA A 62 6.34 13.06 -16.89
N THR A 63 6.20 11.77 -17.23
CA THR A 63 5.14 11.28 -18.10
C THR A 63 4.24 10.30 -17.36
N SER A 64 2.98 10.70 -17.15
CA SER A 64 1.95 9.80 -16.63
C SER A 64 1.23 9.11 -17.79
N THR A 65 1.18 7.78 -17.80
CA THR A 65 0.38 6.99 -18.75
C THR A 65 -1.04 6.73 -18.27
N GLY A 66 -1.43 7.30 -17.12
CA GLY A 66 -2.76 7.11 -16.54
C GLY A 66 -3.81 7.98 -17.22
N GLU A 67 -5.00 7.42 -17.46
CA GLU A 67 -6.15 8.19 -17.93
C GLU A 67 -6.59 9.18 -16.84
N ARG A 68 -6.70 10.47 -17.21
CA ARG A 68 -7.17 11.54 -16.32
C ARG A 68 -8.48 12.11 -16.84
N SER A 69 -9.50 12.08 -16.00
CA SER A 69 -10.79 12.71 -16.27
C SER A 69 -10.78 14.14 -15.73
N TYR A 70 -11.16 15.10 -16.57
CA TYR A 70 -11.26 16.51 -16.19
C TYR A 70 -12.70 16.97 -16.27
N TYR A 71 -13.11 17.78 -15.29
CA TYR A 71 -14.38 18.50 -15.34
C TYR A 71 -14.14 19.86 -16.00
N ALA A 72 -14.89 20.15 -17.06
CA ALA A 72 -14.88 21.45 -17.72
C ALA A 72 -16.31 21.90 -18.01
N TRP A 73 -16.53 23.21 -18.03
CA TRP A 73 -17.79 23.82 -18.42
C TRP A 73 -17.64 24.54 -19.77
N ASN A 74 -18.68 24.45 -20.61
CA ASN A 74 -18.74 25.19 -21.86
C ASN A 74 -19.25 26.61 -21.60
N LEU A 75 -18.41 27.62 -21.80
CA LEU A 75 -18.79 29.04 -21.69
C LEU A 75 -19.49 29.48 -22.98
N THR A 76 -20.78 29.80 -22.89
CA THR A 76 -21.56 30.25 -24.05
C THR A 76 -21.41 31.75 -24.34
N ASN A 77 -20.97 32.55 -23.37
CA ASN A 77 -20.77 34.01 -23.51
C ASN A 77 -19.45 34.46 -22.83
N PRO A 78 -18.28 34.15 -23.41
CA PRO A 78 -16.98 34.47 -22.82
C PRO A 78 -16.68 35.97 -22.70
N GLY A 79 -17.48 36.84 -23.36
CA GLY A 79 -17.33 38.30 -23.31
C GLY A 79 -18.22 39.01 -22.29
N ASP A 80 -19.18 38.32 -21.67
CA ASP A 80 -20.06 38.89 -20.63
C ASP A 80 -19.51 38.68 -19.21
N ALA A 81 -18.41 37.94 -19.09
CA ALA A 81 -17.71 37.75 -17.83
C ALA A 81 -16.68 38.87 -17.66
N GLU A 82 -16.93 39.78 -16.73
CA GLU A 82 -15.91 40.70 -16.22
C GLU A 82 -14.75 39.85 -15.62
N PRO A 83 -13.49 40.15 -15.93
CA PRO A 83 -12.37 39.44 -15.32
C PRO A 83 -12.35 39.67 -13.81
N VAL A 84 -12.26 38.57 -13.04
CA VAL A 84 -12.00 38.59 -11.59
C VAL A 84 -10.53 38.83 -11.29
#